data_AF-A0A4U0ZJ59-F1
#
_entry.id   AF-A0A4U0ZJ59-F1
#
_cell.length_a   1.000
_cell.length_b   1.000
_cell.length_c   1.000
_cell.angle_alpha   90.00
_cell.angle_beta   90.00
_cell.angle_gamma   90.00
#
_symmetry.space_group_name_H-M   'P 1'
#
loop_
_entity.id
_entity.type
_entity.pdbx_description
1 polymer ?
#
loop_
_entity_poly.entity_id
_entity_poly.type
_entity_poly.pdbx_seq_one_letter_code
_entity_poly.pdbx_strand_id
1 'polypeptide(L)' 'MEVIMKWMQFLTPVSSINWEQANKLAEDNPKGDVVFLDVRQPSEYKAGHQPGAKLIPVGDLGDRLEELDRTKHLVIY' A
#
# COMPACT_ATOMS: atom_id res chain seq x y z
N MET A 1 17.08 3.55 -22.21
CA MET A 1 16.77 4.69 -21.32
C MET A 1 15.47 5.29 -21.83
N GLU A 2 14.34 4.71 -21.47
CA GLU A 2 13.03 5.30 -21.75
C GLU A 2 12.66 6.17 -20.56
N VAL A 3 12.63 7.48 -20.77
CA VAL A 3 11.99 8.38 -19.83
C VAL A 3 10.50 8.18 -20.03
N ILE A 4 9.92 7.26 -19.26
CA ILE A 4 8.47 7.11 -19.16
C ILE A 4 7.93 8.48 -18.76
N MET A 5 7.05 9.02 -19.60
CA MET A 5 6.46 10.32 -19.33
C MET A 5 5.63 10.23 -18.05
N LYS A 6 6.00 11.02 -17.04
CA LYS A 6 5.43 10.96 -15.67
C LYS A 6 3.90 11.08 -15.65
N TRP A 7 3.27 11.68 -16.66
CA TRP A 7 1.80 11.75 -16.76
C TRP A 7 1.13 10.40 -17.06
N MET A 8 1.83 9.45 -17.71
CA MET A 8 1.30 8.12 -18.03
C MET A 8 1.07 7.27 -16.76
N GLN A 9 1.74 7.59 -15.65
CA GLN A 9 1.54 6.90 -14.37
C GLN A 9 0.10 7.05 -13.83
N PHE A 10 -0.57 8.17 -14.16
CA PHE A 10 -1.97 8.40 -13.78
C PHE A 10 -2.96 7.54 -14.58
N LEU A 11 -2.50 6.95 -15.69
CA LEU A 11 -3.27 6.01 -16.50
C LEU A 11 -2.90 4.55 -16.22
N THR A 12 -1.99 4.31 -15.26
CA THR A 12 -1.63 2.95 -14.88
C THR A 12 -2.83 2.32 -14.15
N PRO A 13 -3.42 1.25 -14.70
CA PRO A 13 -4.58 0.64 -14.07
C PRO A 13 -4.17 0.04 -12.72
N VAL A 14 -4.85 0.49 -11.67
CA VAL A 14 -4.76 -0.08 -10.33
C VAL A 14 -6.07 -0.80 -10.02
N SER A 15 -5.98 -1.99 -9.43
CA SER A 15 -7.16 -2.70 -8.98
C SER A 15 -7.59 -2.15 -7.62
N SER A 16 -8.75 -1.51 -7.58
CA SER A 16 -9.38 -1.10 -6.33
C SER A 16 -10.24 -2.23 -5.77
N ILE A 17 -10.14 -2.44 -4.47
CA ILE A 17 -10.96 -3.40 -3.73
C ILE A 17 -11.79 -2.68 -2.68
N ASN A 18 -12.89 -3.29 -2.26
CA ASN A 18 -13.71 -2.80 -1.16
C ASN A 18 -13.20 -3.34 0.21
N TRP A 19 -13.84 -2.89 1.28
CA TRP A 19 -13.51 -3.31 2.64
C TRP A 19 -13.66 -4.81 2.90
N GLU A 20 -14.69 -5.44 2.33
CA GLU A 20 -14.94 -6.88 2.47
C GLU A 20 -13.81 -7.71 1.83
N GLN A 21 -13.39 -7.32 0.63
CA GLN A 21 -12.27 -7.94 -0.08
C GLN A 21 -10.94 -7.73 0.67
N ALA A 22 -10.72 -6.53 1.22
CA ALA A 22 -9.52 -6.23 2.01
C ALA A 22 -9.44 -7.08 3.29
N ASN A 23 -10.55 -7.25 4.00
CA ASN A 23 -10.60 -8.12 5.19
C ASN A 23 -10.35 -9.57 4.82
N LYS A 24 -10.98 -10.06 3.75
CA LYS A 24 -10.73 -11.42 3.26
C LYS A 24 -9.25 -11.64 2.95
N LEU A 25 -8.60 -10.68 2.28
CA LEU A 25 -7.16 -10.75 2.02
C LEU A 25 -6.33 -10.76 3.31
N ALA A 26 -6.75 -10.03 4.34
CA ALA A 26 -6.05 -10.03 5.63
C ALA A 26 -6.18 -11.39 6.35
N GLU A 27 -7.36 -11.99 6.30
CA GLU A 27 -7.62 -13.34 6.85
C GLU A 27 -6.85 -14.43 6.09
N ASP A 28 -6.84 -14.34 4.76
CA ASP A 28 -6.23 -15.31 3.86
C ASP A 28 -4.70 -15.11 3.68
N ASN A 29 -4.05 -14.29 4.51
CA ASN A 29 -2.62 -13.96 4.42
C ASN A 29 -1.73 -14.56 5.54
N PRO A 30 -1.77 -15.88 5.81
CA PRO A 30 -0.95 -16.48 6.87
C PRO A 30 0.54 -16.50 6.54
N LYS A 31 0.93 -16.29 5.27
CA LYS A 31 2.33 -16.29 4.80
C LYS A 31 2.97 -14.90 4.75
N GLY A 32 2.19 -13.82 4.91
CA GLY A 32 2.70 -12.45 4.81
C GLY A 32 3.11 -12.06 3.38
N ASP A 33 2.43 -12.63 2.39
CA ASP A 33 2.59 -12.35 0.95
C ASP A 33 1.88 -11.04 0.56
N VAL A 34 0.88 -10.62 1.34
CA VAL A 34 0.20 -9.33 1.22
C VAL A 34 0.72 -8.36 2.31
N VAL A 35 1.06 -7.14 1.89
CA VAL A 35 1.43 -6.03 2.76
C VAL A 35 0.35 -4.97 2.70
N PHE A 36 -0.25 -4.68 3.86
CA PHE A 36 -1.11 -3.52 4.02
C PHE A 36 -0.23 -2.29 4.28
N LEU A 37 -0.32 -1.30 3.40
CA LEU A 37 0.43 -0.04 3.48
C LEU A 37 -0.56 1.10 3.79
N ASP A 38 -0.48 1.62 5.00
CA ASP A 38 -1.24 2.79 5.43
C ASP A 38 -0.47 4.05 5.05
N VAL A 39 -1.05 4.88 4.19
CA VAL A 39 -0.42 6.12 3.70
C VAL A 39 -1.02 7.39 4.33
N ARG A 40 -1.87 7.21 5.35
CA ARG A 40 -2.52 8.30 6.09
C ARG A 40 -1.57 8.99 7.07
N GLN A 41 -2.10 9.95 7.85
CA GLN A 41 -1.31 10.65 8.86
C GLN A 41 -1.02 9.75 10.08
N PRO A 42 0.12 9.95 10.76
CA PRO A 42 0.48 9.17 11.95
C PRO A 42 -0.56 9.22 13.08
N SER A 43 -1.31 10.32 13.22
CA SER A 43 -2.39 10.44 14.20
C SER A 43 -3.57 9.52 13.87
N GLU A 44 -3.95 9.42 12.60
CA GLU A 44 -5.04 8.54 12.13
C GLU A 44 -4.66 7.08 12.30
N TYR A 45 -3.43 6.72 11.94
CA TYR A 45 -2.89 5.37 12.18
C TYR A 45 -2.96 5.01 13.67
N LYS A 46 -2.52 5.91 14.56
CA LYS A 46 -2.58 5.69 16.02
C LYS A 46 -4.01 5.59 16.56
N ALA A 47 -4.97 6.29 15.95
CA ALA A 47 -6.38 6.21 16.32
C ALA A 47 -7.02 4.86 15.92
N GLY A 48 -6.49 4.21 14.88
CA GLY A 48 -6.89 2.88 14.45
C GLY A 48 -6.42 2.59 13.03
N HIS A 49 -5.95 1.36 12.80
CA HIS A 49 -5.44 0.90 11.51
C HIS A 49 -5.57 -0.62 11.39
N GLN A 50 -5.37 -1.15 10.19
CA GLN A 50 -5.39 -2.59 9.95
C GLN A 50 -4.22 -3.28 10.70
N PRO A 51 -4.46 -4.30 11.54
CA PRO A 51 -3.37 -4.99 12.23
C PRO A 51 -2.29 -5.50 11.28
N GLY A 52 -1.03 -5.23 11.61
CA GLY A 52 0.11 -5.59 10.77
C GLY A 52 0.38 -4.64 9.60
N ALA A 53 -0.43 -3.58 9.41
CA ALA A 53 -0.17 -2.58 8.38
C ALA A 53 1.11 -1.79 8.69
N LYS A 54 1.89 -1.56 7.63
CA LYS A 54 3.06 -0.68 7.66
C LYS A 54 2.62 0.75 7.40
N LEU A 55 3.07 1.69 8.23
CA LEU A 55 2.82 3.12 8.03
C LEU A 55 3.95 3.77 7.21
N ILE A 56 3.61 4.34 6.06
CA ILE A 56 4.46 5.26 5.29
C ILE A 56 3.56 6.41 4.80
N PRO A 57 3.55 7.58 5.48
CA PRO A 57 2.71 8.69 5.06
C PRO A 57 2.97 9.07 3.60
N VAL A 58 1.92 9.44 2.86
CA VAL A 58 2.02 9.72 1.42
C VAL A 58 3.09 10.76 1.06
N GLY A 59 3.33 11.74 1.96
CA GLY A 59 4.37 12.75 1.78
C GLY A 59 5.80 12.20 1.85
N ASP A 60 6.00 11.10 2.58
CA ASP A 60 7.30 10.44 2.76
C ASP A 60 7.48 9.25 1.80
N LEU A 61 6.41 8.85 1.08
CA LEU A 61 6.38 7.61 0.32
C LEU A 61 7.45 7.56 -0.77
N GLY A 62 7.71 8.69 -1.44
CA GLY A 62 8.72 8.78 -2.51
C GLY A 62 10.14 8.43 -2.05
N ASP A 63 10.51 8.87 -0.85
CA ASP A 63 11.84 8.66 -0.28
C ASP A 63 11.98 7.28 0.39
N ARG A 64 10.85 6.62 0.68
CA ARG A 64 10.79 5.36 1.44
C ARG A 64 10.36 4.16 0.61
N LEU A 65 10.33 4.28 -0.72
CA LEU A 65 9.96 3.20 -1.64
C LEU A 65 10.87 1.96 -1.49
N GLU A 66 12.13 2.17 -1.12
CA GLU A 66 13.11 1.09 -0.91
C GLU A 66 12.79 0.17 0.27
N GLU A 67 11.94 0.62 1.20
CA GLU A 67 11.50 -0.23 2.29
C GLU A 67 10.36 -1.20 1.92
N LEU A 68 9.92 -1.17 0.66
CA LEU A 68 8.84 -2.01 0.15
C LEU A 68 9.42 -3.17 -0.65
N ASP A 69 9.05 -4.39 -0.25
CA ASP A 69 9.38 -5.58 -0.99
C ASP A 69 8.55 -5.66 -2.27
N ARG A 70 9.21 -5.47 -3.42
CA ARG A 70 8.57 -5.44 -4.75
C ARG A 70 8.06 -6.82 -5.19
N THR A 71 8.36 -7.88 -4.46
CA THR A 71 7.87 -9.24 -4.73
C THR A 71 6.54 -9.53 -4.05
N LYS A 72 6.11 -8.68 -3.11
CA LYS A 72 4.86 -8.84 -2.36
C LYS A 72 3.72 -8.05 -2.97
N HIS A 73 2.49 -8.50 -2.72
CA HIS A 73 1.30 -7.74 -3.08
C HIS A 73 1.08 -6.61 -2.09
N LEU A 74 0.89 -5.38 -2.57
CA LEU A 74 0.57 -4.23 -1.74
C LEU A 74 -0.92 -3.89 -1.81
N VAL A 75 -1.53 -3.71 -0.66
CA VAL A 75 -2.85 -3.07 -0.50
C VAL A 75 -2.61 -1.72 0.17
N ILE A 76 -2.88 -0.64 -0.55
CA ILE A 76 -2.65 0.74 -0.10
C ILE A 76 -3.99 1.34 0.32
N TYR A 77 -4.01 2.00 1.48
CA TYR A 77 -5.21 2.68 1.98
C TYR A 77 -4.89 3.93 2.82
#